data_AF-A0A2G2Z5H2-F1
#
_entry.id   AF-A0A2G2Z5H2-F1
#
_cell.length_a   1.000
_cell.length_b   1.000
_cell.length_c   1.000
_cell.angle_alpha   90.00
_cell.angle_beta   90.00
_cell.angle_gamma   90.00
#
_symmetry.space_group_name_H-M   'P 1'
#
loop_
_entity.id
_entity.type
_entity.pdbx_description
1 polymer ?
#
loop_
_entity_poly.entity_id
_entity_poly.type
_entity_poly.pdbx_seq_one_letter_code
_entity_poly.pdbx_strand_id
1 'polypeptide(L)'
;MAPKFLGKYSVLAQASGTSIHCDSQAAIGRAGSMMYNGKSRHIRRRHNTVRELLSSGIITVDYVKSKDNVSDPLTKGLSREGVERTSKGMGLRPRTSQRGGNST
;
A
#
# COMPACT_ATOMS: atom_id res chain seq x y z
N MET A 1 23.06 49.05 13.52
CA MET A 1 23.47 47.69 13.95
C MET A 1 22.24 46.80 13.90
N ALA A 2 22.07 46.02 12.84
CA ALA A 2 20.87 45.21 12.62
C ALA A 2 21.19 43.74 12.97
N PRO A 3 20.35 43.03 13.73
CA PRO A 3 20.53 41.61 13.93
C PRO A 3 20.11 40.88 12.64
N LYS A 4 21.08 40.26 11.96
CA LYS A 4 20.84 39.30 10.89
C LYS A 4 20.44 37.98 11.55
N PHE A 5 19.15 37.65 11.56
CA PHE A 5 18.68 36.36 12.06
C PHE A 5 18.66 35.33 10.92
N LEU A 6 19.24 34.18 11.24
CA LEU A 6 19.55 33.01 10.44
C LEU A 6 18.33 32.35 9.77
N GLY A 7 18.57 31.78 8.59
CA GLY A 7 18.07 30.45 8.22
C GLY A 7 16.59 30.33 7.83
N LYS A 8 16.31 30.47 6.54
CA LYS A 8 15.06 30.06 5.89
C LYS A 8 14.93 28.53 5.80
N TYR A 9 14.99 27.81 6.92
CA TYR A 9 14.53 26.42 6.93
C TYR A 9 13.03 26.45 7.17
N SER A 10 12.27 26.75 6.11
CA SER A 10 10.86 26.38 6.09
C SER A 10 10.83 24.86 6.12
N VAL A 11 10.58 24.28 7.28
CA VAL A 11 10.16 22.89 7.38
C VAL A 11 8.82 22.85 6.64
N LEU A 12 8.84 22.45 5.38
CA LEU A 12 7.62 22.15 4.65
C LEU A 12 7.02 20.96 5.38
N ALA A 13 6.01 21.21 6.21
CA ALA A 13 5.21 20.16 6.80
C ALA A 13 4.52 19.42 5.66
N GLN A 14 5.14 18.35 5.17
CA GLN A 14 4.49 17.41 4.27
C GLN A 14 3.55 16.57 5.13
N ALA A 15 2.35 17.10 5.40
CA ALA A 15 1.22 16.29 5.85
C ALA A 15 0.62 15.59 4.63
N SER A 16 1.39 14.72 3.97
CA SER A 16 0.83 13.82 2.95
C SER A 16 0.30 12.58 3.69
N GLY A 17 -1.01 12.40 3.71
CA GLY A 17 -1.62 11.17 4.22
C GLY A 17 -0.99 9.91 3.63
N THR A 18 -1.09 8.79 4.33
CA THR A 18 -0.52 7.52 3.89
C THR A 18 -1.21 7.05 2.61
N SER A 19 -0.44 6.83 1.53
CA SER A 19 -0.99 6.30 0.28
C SER A 19 -1.29 4.81 0.38
N ILE A 20 -2.51 4.44 0.00
CA ILE A 20 -2.98 3.07 -0.07
C ILE A 20 -3.16 2.72 -1.55
N HIS A 21 -2.32 1.82 -2.06
CA HIS A 21 -2.43 1.36 -3.45
C HIS A 21 -3.55 0.31 -3.59
N CYS A 22 -4.46 0.54 -4.54
CA CYS A 22 -5.56 -0.38 -4.83
C CYS A 22 -5.67 -0.63 -6.34
N ASP A 23 -5.87 -1.88 -6.74
CA ASP A 23 -6.05 -2.27 -8.15
C ASP A 23 -7.51 -2.39 -8.57
N SER A 24 -8.45 -2.23 -7.64
CA SER A 24 -9.88 -2.29 -7.91
C SER A 24 -10.48 -0.89 -8.04
N GLN A 25 -10.61 -0.39 -9.28
CA GLN A 25 -11.25 0.90 -9.56
C GLN A 25 -12.67 0.99 -8.96
N ALA A 26 -13.41 -0.12 -8.94
CA ALA A 26 -14.72 -0.17 -8.31
C ALA A 26 -14.64 0.00 -6.78
N ALA A 27 -13.61 -0.51 -6.12
CA ALA A 27 -13.41 -0.28 -4.68
C ALA A 27 -13.00 1.18 -4.42
N ILE A 28 -12.11 1.75 -5.23
CA ILE A 28 -11.69 3.16 -5.14
C ILE A 28 -12.90 4.10 -5.28
N GLY A 29 -13.72 3.90 -6.33
CA GLY A 29 -14.92 4.71 -6.54
C GLY A 29 -15.95 4.58 -5.41
N ARG A 30 -16.01 3.42 -4.74
CA ARG A 30 -16.87 3.24 -3.56
C ARG A 30 -16.30 3.88 -2.31
N ALA A 31 -14.99 3.84 -2.09
CA ALA A 31 -14.34 4.29 -0.86
C ALA A 31 -14.65 5.76 -0.50
N GLY A 32 -14.66 6.63 -1.52
CA GLY A 32 -15.03 8.05 -1.36
C GLY A 32 -16.53 8.35 -1.52
N SER A 33 -17.36 7.37 -1.88
CA SER A 33 -18.76 7.62 -2.22
C SER A 33 -19.60 7.88 -0.97
N MET A 34 -20.28 9.03 -0.95
CA MET A 34 -21.25 9.34 0.11
C MET A 34 -22.53 8.51 0.02
N MET A 35 -22.90 8.10 -1.19
CA MET A 35 -24.13 7.36 -1.48
C MET A 35 -23.98 5.86 -1.27
N TYR A 36 -22.76 5.33 -1.32
CA TYR A 36 -22.52 3.92 -1.07
C TYR A 36 -22.72 3.58 0.41
N ASN A 37 -23.63 2.64 0.70
CA ASN A 37 -23.99 2.27 2.07
C ASN A 37 -23.51 0.87 2.50
N GLY A 38 -22.91 0.09 1.60
CA GLY A 38 -22.50 -1.29 1.86
C GLY A 38 -23.67 -2.21 2.15
N LYS A 39 -24.00 -3.12 1.22
CA LYS A 39 -25.17 -4.01 1.34
C LYS A 39 -25.09 -4.96 2.54
N SER A 40 -23.89 -5.38 2.95
CA SER A 40 -23.66 -6.27 4.09
C SER A 40 -23.04 -5.50 5.28
N ARG A 41 -23.28 -6.01 6.51
CA ARG A 41 -22.76 -5.40 7.75
C ARG A 41 -21.24 -5.21 7.71
N HIS A 42 -20.49 -6.21 7.26
CA HIS A 42 -19.03 -6.16 7.24
C HIS A 42 -18.50 -5.14 6.21
N ILE A 43 -19.16 -5.01 5.05
CA ILE A 43 -18.81 -4.00 4.05
C ILE A 43 -19.11 -2.60 4.58
N ARG A 44 -20.30 -2.38 5.15
CA ARG A 44 -20.71 -1.07 5.69
C ARG A 44 -19.75 -0.56 6.77
N ARG A 45 -19.33 -1.44 7.70
CA ARG A 45 -18.34 -1.09 8.74
C ARG A 45 -17.03 -0.62 8.13
N ARG A 46 -16.46 -1.39 7.19
CA ARG A 46 -15.19 -1.04 6.52
C ARG A 46 -15.31 0.25 5.72
N HIS A 47 -16.42 0.42 4.99
CA HIS A 47 -16.68 1.63 4.19
C HIS A 47 -16.70 2.89 5.06
N ASN A 48 -17.42 2.86 6.18
CA ASN A 48 -17.49 4.02 7.08
C ASN A 48 -16.12 4.44 7.58
N THR A 49 -15.29 3.48 8.04
CA THR A 49 -13.92 3.77 8.50
C THR A 49 -13.05 4.32 7.37
N VAL A 50 -13.05 3.69 6.20
CA VAL A 50 -12.24 4.15 5.06
C VAL A 50 -12.65 5.55 4.63
N ARG A 51 -13.95 5.83 4.57
CA ARG A 51 -14.49 7.15 4.20
C ARG A 51 -14.10 8.22 5.22
N GLU A 52 -14.12 7.92 6.51
CA GLU A 52 -13.69 8.84 7.57
C GLU A 52 -12.19 9.15 7.48
N LEU A 53 -11.36 8.12 7.24
CA LEU A 53 -9.91 8.29 7.05
C LEU A 53 -9.57 9.09 5.79
N LEU A 54 -10.31 8.87 4.70
CA LEU A 54 -10.19 9.68 3.48
C LEU A 54 -10.61 11.12 3.71
N SER A 55 -11.74 11.34 4.39
CA SER A 55 -12.28 12.69 4.66
C SER A 55 -11.41 13.50 5.61
N SER A 56 -10.72 12.83 6.54
CA SER A 56 -9.74 13.44 7.45
C SER A 56 -8.36 13.63 6.82
N GLY A 57 -8.14 13.17 5.57
CA GLY A 57 -6.87 13.27 4.87
C GLY A 57 -5.75 12.40 5.45
N ILE A 58 -6.07 11.47 6.36
CA ILE A 58 -5.09 10.56 6.98
C ILE A 58 -4.57 9.56 5.94
N ILE A 59 -5.42 9.17 5.00
CA ILE A 59 -5.05 8.27 3.90
C ILE A 59 -5.42 8.87 2.55
N THR A 60 -4.68 8.49 1.52
CA THR A 60 -5.08 8.63 0.11
C THR A 60 -5.20 7.25 -0.52
N VAL A 61 -5.98 7.11 -1.59
CA VAL A 61 -6.11 5.84 -2.30
C VAL A 61 -5.75 6.05 -3.76
N ASP A 62 -4.67 5.38 -4.18
CA ASP A 62 -4.10 5.52 -5.51
C ASP A 62 -4.29 4.23 -6.30
N TYR A 63 -4.62 4.39 -7.58
CA TYR A 63 -4.77 3.23 -8.47
C TYR A 63 -3.40 2.66 -8.85
N VAL A 64 -3.25 1.34 -8.71
CA VAL A 64 -2.11 0.58 -9.23
C VAL A 64 -2.61 -0.55 -10.12
N LYS A 65 -1.88 -0.87 -11.18
CA LYS A 65 -2.23 -2.03 -12.00
C LYS A 65 -1.99 -3.30 -11.20
N SER A 66 -2.86 -4.31 -11.31
CA SER A 66 -2.77 -5.56 -10.52
C SER A 66 -1.40 -6.25 -10.63
N LYS A 67 -0.76 -6.21 -11.81
CA LYS A 67 0.59 -6.77 -12.02
C LYS A 67 1.69 -6.07 -11.21
N ASP A 68 1.49 -4.80 -10.91
CA ASP A 68 2.42 -3.94 -10.17
C ASP A 68 2.05 -3.84 -8.69
N ASN A 69 0.93 -4.47 -8.28
CA ASN A 69 0.48 -4.50 -6.89
C ASN A 69 1.26 -5.56 -6.11
N VAL A 70 2.25 -5.12 -5.33
CA VAL A 70 3.08 -5.99 -4.48
C VAL A 70 2.30 -6.79 -3.43
N SER A 71 1.09 -6.36 -3.07
CA SER A 71 0.23 -7.05 -2.09
C SER A 71 -0.60 -8.17 -2.70
N ASP A 72 -0.87 -8.13 -4.00
CA ASP A 72 -1.72 -9.09 -4.70
C ASP A 72 -1.20 -10.55 -4.54
N PRO A 73 0.10 -10.81 -4.69
CA PRO A 73 0.72 -12.11 -4.40
C PRO A 73 0.49 -12.66 -2.99
N LEU A 74 0.30 -11.78 -1.99
CA LEU A 74 0.06 -12.19 -0.60
C LEU A 74 -1.36 -12.72 -0.38
N THR A 75 -2.27 -12.46 -1.32
CA THR A 75 -3.68 -12.88 -1.25
C THR A 75 -4.02 -14.03 -2.19
N LYS A 76 -3.09 -14.41 -3.07
CA LYS A 76 -3.28 -15.42 -4.11
C LYS A 76 -2.48 -16.68 -3.83
N GLY A 77 -2.99 -17.81 -4.29
CA GLY A 77 -2.19 -19.02 -4.43
C GLY A 77 -1.22 -18.84 -5.60
N LEU A 78 0.08 -18.83 -5.33
CA LEU A 78 1.12 -18.68 -6.35
C LEU A 78 1.79 -20.01 -6.64
N SER A 79 2.21 -20.19 -7.90
CA SER A 79 3.17 -21.24 -8.26
C SER A 79 4.55 -20.93 -7.66
N ARG A 80 5.43 -21.93 -7.61
CA ARG A 80 6.82 -21.75 -7.14
C ARG A 80 7.56 -20.63 -7.89
N GLU A 81 7.39 -20.56 -9.20
CA GLU A 81 7.96 -19.48 -10.02
C GLU A 81 7.36 -18.11 -9.67
N GLY A 82 6.05 -18.05 -9.39
CA GLY A 82 5.37 -16.84 -8.95
C GLY A 82 5.91 -16.32 -7.62
N VAL A 83 6.19 -17.23 -6.67
CA VAL A 83 6.83 -16.89 -5.39
C VAL A 83 8.24 -16.37 -5.61
N GLU A 84 9.04 -16.99 -6.47
CA GLU A 84 10.41 -16.54 -6.72
C GLU A 84 10.44 -15.16 -7.39
N ARG A 85 9.59 -14.92 -8.39
CA ARG A 85 9.49 -13.62 -9.06
C ARG A 85 9.04 -12.52 -8.10
N THR A 86 8.00 -12.80 -7.31
CA THR A 86 7.45 -11.80 -6.39
C THR A 86 8.41 -11.52 -5.24
N SER A 87 9.03 -12.55 -4.65
CA SER A 87 9.99 -12.36 -3.55
C SER A 87 11.14 -11.45 -3.97
N LYS A 88 11.70 -11.63 -5.18
CA LYS A 88 12.70 -10.71 -5.74
C LYS A 88 12.14 -9.28 -5.88
N GLY A 89 10.93 -9.13 -6.41
CA GLY A 89 10.26 -7.83 -6.54
C GLY A 89 9.99 -7.12 -5.20
N MET A 90 9.79 -7.89 -4.11
CA MET A 90 9.65 -7.37 -2.74
C MET A 90 10.99 -7.13 -2.04
N GLY A 91 12.12 -7.37 -2.70
CA GLY A 91 13.46 -7.26 -2.09
C GLY A 91 13.82 -8.42 -1.15
N LEU A 92 13.04 -9.50 -1.16
CA LEU A 92 13.31 -10.70 -0.37
C LEU A 92 14.30 -11.61 -1.11
N ARG A 93 15.18 -12.26 -0.35
CA ARG A 93 16.10 -13.26 -0.88
C ARG A 93 15.52 -14.66 -0.66
N PRO A 94 15.28 -15.45 -1.72
CA PRO A 94 14.89 -16.85 -1.56
C PRO A 94 15.95 -17.58 -0.74
N ARG A 95 15.51 -18.31 0.28
CA ARG A 95 16.41 -19.15 1.06
C ARG A 95 16.85 -20.30 0.17
N THR A 96 18.04 -20.19 -0.41
CA THR A 96 18.71 -21.31 -1.07
C THR A 96 19.05 -22.31 0.02
N SER A 97 18.45 -23.50 0.00
CA SER A 97 18.96 -24.60 0.82
C SER A 97 20.43 -24.76 0.45
N GLN A 98 21.35 -24.58 1.40
CA GLN A 98 22.69 -25.13 1.25
C GLN A 98 22.50 -26.63 1.08
N ARG A 99 22.47 -27.09 -0.17
CA ARG A 99 22.65 -28.50 -0.47
C ARG A 99 24.10 -28.76 -0.13
N GLY A 100 24.34 -29.23 1.10
CA GLY A 100 25.64 -29.75 1.52
C GLY A 100 26.06 -30.77 0.48
N GLY A 101 26.98 -30.37 -0.39
CA GLY A 101 27.70 -31.27 -1.27
C GLY A 101 28.65 -32.04 -0.38
N ASN A 102 28.21 -33.20 0.09
CA ASN A 102 29.13 -34.19 0.60
C ASN A 102 29.68 -34.89 -0.65
N SER A 103 30.78 -34.36 -1.17
CA SER A 103 31.58 -35.01 -2.19
C SER A 103 32.31 -36.19 -1.57
N THR A 104 32.03 -37.37 -2.10
CA THR A 104 32.74 -38.66 -1.99
C THR A 104 32.75 -39.35 -0.63
#